data_AF-A0A1I4HE42-F1
#
_entry.id   AF-A0A1I4HE42-F1
#
_cell.length_a   1.000
_cell.length_b   1.000
_cell.length_c   1.000
_cell.angle_alpha   90.00
_cell.angle_beta   90.00
_cell.angle_gamma   90.00
#
_symmetry.space_group_name_H-M   'P 1'
#
loop_
_entity.id
_entity.type
_entity.pdbx_description
1 polymer ?
#
loop_
_entity_poly.entity_id
_entity_poly.type
_entity_poly.pdbx_seq_one_letter_code
_entity_poly.pdbx_strand_id
1 'polypeptide(L)'
;MERDLGIDDLGSIQKDIVYAATILSETNGTTVETDEIRKHALLAGVPRSSFFRAMKDVVDAGYLVHSNEKKRSTYSLSKKLT
;
A
#
# COMPACT_ATOMS: atom_id res chain seq x y z
N MET A 1 -2.08 -23.81 8.24
CA MET A 1 -2.89 -22.61 7.97
C MET A 1 -2.30 -21.97 6.73
N GLU A 2 -2.74 -22.49 5.59
CA GLU A 2 -2.26 -22.16 4.26
C GLU A 2 -2.85 -20.79 3.88
N ARG A 3 -2.00 -19.78 3.68
CA ARG A 3 -2.45 -18.50 3.12
C ARG A 3 -2.02 -18.49 1.67
N ASP A 4 -2.82 -19.21 0.89
CA ASP A 4 -2.96 -19.04 -0.55
C ASP A 4 -3.53 -17.62 -0.82
N LEU A 5 -3.51 -17.18 -2.08
CA LEU A 5 -4.20 -16.00 -2.63
C LEU A 5 -3.40 -14.69 -2.70
N GLY A 6 -2.48 -14.66 -3.66
CA GLY A 6 -2.13 -13.41 -4.31
C GLY A 6 -3.30 -12.93 -5.17
N ILE A 7 -3.85 -11.76 -4.86
CA ILE A 7 -4.60 -10.86 -5.75
C ILE A 7 -6.15 -10.95 -5.65
N ASP A 8 -6.77 -12.12 -5.53
CA ASP A 8 -8.23 -12.22 -5.29
C ASP A 8 -8.61 -12.00 -3.81
N ASP A 9 -7.68 -12.30 -2.87
CA ASP A 9 -7.82 -12.15 -1.40
C ASP A 9 -7.35 -10.79 -0.86
N LEU A 10 -7.10 -9.81 -1.74
CA LEU A 10 -6.92 -8.44 -1.25
C LEU A 10 -8.27 -7.96 -0.72
N GLY A 11 -8.39 -8.00 0.61
CA GLY A 11 -9.48 -7.36 1.34
C GLY A 11 -9.60 -5.88 0.96
N SER A 12 -10.76 -5.29 1.25
CA SER A 12 -11.08 -3.91 0.84
C SER A 12 -9.99 -2.91 1.22
N ILE A 13 -9.41 -3.06 2.43
CA ILE A 13 -8.36 -2.19 2.94
C ILE A 13 -7.08 -2.26 2.08
N GLN A 14 -6.68 -3.46 1.64
CA GLN A 14 -5.50 -3.59 0.78
C GLN A 14 -5.72 -2.94 -0.59
N LYS A 15 -6.91 -3.10 -1.18
CA LYS A 15 -7.28 -2.43 -2.45
C LYS A 15 -7.29 -0.91 -2.29
N ASP A 16 -7.84 -0.41 -1.19
CA ASP A 16 -7.82 1.01 -0.84
C ASP A 16 -6.40 1.56 -0.70
N ILE A 17 -5.47 0.77 -0.13
CA ILE A 17 -4.04 1.13 -0.02
C ILE A 17 -3.40 1.26 -1.40
N VAL A 18 -3.57 0.27 -2.29
CA VAL A 18 -2.98 0.30 -3.64
C VAL A 18 -3.54 1.46 -4.44
N TYR A 19 -4.86 1.69 -4.36
CA TYR A 19 -5.51 2.76 -5.10
C TYR A 19 -5.12 4.15 -4.57
N ALA A 20 -5.09 4.34 -3.24
CA ALA A 20 -4.59 5.57 -2.63
C ALA A 20 -3.13 5.85 -3.03
N ALA A 21 -2.26 4.83 -2.97
CA ALA A 21 -0.87 4.98 -3.38
C ALA A 21 -0.73 5.33 -4.87
N THR A 22 -1.62 4.83 -5.73
CA THR A 22 -1.65 5.16 -7.16
C THR A 22 -1.96 6.64 -7.37
N ILE A 23 -3.07 7.13 -6.79
CA ILE A 23 -3.48 8.54 -6.88
C ILE A 23 -2.38 9.47 -6.34
N LEU A 24 -1.82 9.14 -5.17
CA LEU A 24 -0.76 9.93 -4.55
C LEU A 24 0.51 9.92 -5.42
N SER A 25 0.84 8.81 -6.08
CA SER A 25 2.02 8.74 -6.95
C SER A 25 1.85 9.58 -8.22
N GLU A 26 0.63 9.66 -8.76
CA GLU A 26 0.30 10.50 -9.90
C GLU A 26 0.30 12.00 -9.53
N THR A 27 -0.12 12.33 -8.30
CA THR A 27 -0.26 13.73 -7.85
C THR A 27 1.05 14.31 -7.31
N ASN A 28 1.79 13.55 -6.51
CA ASN A 28 2.94 14.04 -5.74
C ASN A 28 4.29 13.49 -6.23
N GLY A 29 4.28 12.64 -7.26
CA GLY A 29 5.48 12.02 -7.86
C GLY A 29 5.67 10.55 -7.50
N THR A 30 6.68 9.90 -8.08
CA THR A 30 6.84 8.43 -8.12
C THR A 30 7.00 7.72 -6.75
N THR A 31 7.12 8.48 -5.65
CA THR A 31 7.30 7.96 -4.30
C THR A 31 6.27 8.58 -3.36
N VAL A 32 5.65 7.76 -2.53
CA VAL A 32 4.59 8.17 -1.59
C VAL A 32 4.97 7.83 -0.16
N GLU A 33 4.67 8.71 0.80
CA GLU A 33 4.93 8.43 2.21
C GLU A 33 3.80 7.61 2.85
N THR A 34 4.19 6.71 3.75
CA THR A 34 3.28 5.87 4.57
C THR A 34 2.17 6.69 5.22
N ASP A 35 2.54 7.87 5.72
CA ASP A 35 1.64 8.77 6.43
C ASP A 35 0.64 9.43 5.48
N GLU A 36 1.04 9.76 4.24
CA GLU A 36 0.14 10.28 3.21
C GLU A 36 -0.89 9.22 2.80
N ILE A 37 -0.44 7.98 2.55
CA ILE A 37 -1.34 6.86 2.23
C ILE A 37 -2.36 6.68 3.36
N ARG A 38 -1.92 6.70 4.62
CA ARG A 38 -2.80 6.52 5.78
C ARG A 38 -3.82 7.66 5.93
N LYS A 39 -3.42 8.89 5.64
CA LYS A 39 -4.28 10.08 5.73
C LYS A 39 -5.22 10.21 4.53
N HIS A 40 -5.04 9.42 3.48
CA HIS A 40 -5.91 9.43 2.31
C HIS A 40 -7.35 9.11 2.71
N ALA A 41 -8.32 9.75 2.04
CA ALA A 41 -9.74 9.68 2.40
C ALA A 41 -10.30 8.25 2.47
N LEU A 42 -9.79 7.35 1.61
CA LEU A 42 -10.18 5.93 1.57
C LEU A 42 -9.77 5.15 2.83
N LEU A 43 -8.78 5.65 3.56
CA LEU A 43 -8.16 4.96 4.69
C LEU A 43 -8.33 5.72 6.02
N ALA A 44 -8.93 6.91 5.98
CA ALA A 44 -9.13 7.77 7.15
C ALA A 44 -9.90 7.08 8.30
N GLY A 45 -10.82 6.17 7.97
CA GLY A 45 -11.58 5.37 8.94
C GLY A 45 -10.91 4.07 9.38
N VAL A 46 -9.76 3.70 8.80
CA VAL A 46 -9.12 2.41 9.05
C VAL A 46 -8.26 2.48 10.33
N PRO A 47 -8.47 1.56 11.30
CA PRO A 47 -7.64 1.49 12.49
C PRO A 47 -6.16 1.28 12.15
N ARG A 48 -5.27 1.89 12.95
CA ARG A 48 -3.81 1.82 12.72
C ARG A 48 -3.31 0.38 12.57
N SER A 49 -3.73 -0.52 13.46
CA SER A 49 -3.34 -1.93 13.43
C SER A 49 -3.77 -2.65 12.15
N SER A 50 -4.99 -2.40 11.67
CA SER A 50 -5.49 -2.96 10.41
C SER A 50 -4.77 -2.38 9.20
N PHE A 51 -4.50 -1.07 9.20
CA PHE A 51 -3.75 -0.40 8.14
C PHE A 51 -2.34 -0.99 7.99
N PHE A 52 -1.56 -1.09 9.08
CA PHE A 52 -0.20 -1.63 8.99
C PHE A 52 -0.16 -3.12 8.65
N ARG A 53 -1.17 -3.89 9.08
CA ARG A 53 -1.32 -5.29 8.67
C ARG A 53 -1.57 -5.39 7.15
N ALA A 54 -2.53 -4.62 6.65
CA ALA A 54 -2.88 -4.58 5.23
C ALA A 54 -1.73 -4.03 4.37
N MET A 55 -1.02 -3.00 4.85
CA MET A 55 0.15 -2.46 4.16
C MET A 55 1.27 -3.49 4.04
N LYS A 56 1.55 -4.24 5.12
CA LYS A 56 2.54 -5.33 5.07
C LYS A 56 2.14 -6.36 4.03
N ASP A 57 0.86 -6.73 3.99
CA ASP A 57 0.30 -7.70 3.04
C ASP A 57 0.45 -7.22 1.58
N VAL A 58 0.14 -5.94 1.32
CA VAL A 58 0.31 -5.31 0.00
C VAL A 58 1.79 -5.27 -0.43
N VAL A 59 2.71 -4.99 0.50
CA VAL A 59 4.15 -4.98 0.23
C VAL A 59 4.68 -6.40 -0.02
N ASP A 60 4.26 -7.38 0.78
CA ASP A 60 4.63 -8.79 0.65
C ASP A 60 4.12 -9.40 -0.67
N ALA A 61 2.87 -9.08 -1.04
CA ALA A 61 2.29 -9.45 -2.33
C ALA A 61 2.97 -8.74 -3.54
N GLY A 62 3.85 -7.78 -3.26
CA GLY A 62 4.71 -7.11 -4.23
C GLY A 62 4.04 -5.97 -4.98
N TYR A 63 2.93 -5.41 -4.49
CA TYR A 63 2.26 -4.26 -5.13
C TYR A 63 2.94 -2.94 -4.82
N LEU A 64 3.45 -2.80 -3.60
CA LEU A 64 4.23 -1.67 -3.14
C LEU A 64 5.63 -2.13 -2.79
N VAL A 65 6.62 -1.34 -3.17
CA VAL A 65 8.03 -1.61 -2.86
C VAL A 65 8.62 -0.40 -2.14
N HIS A 66 9.52 -0.63 -1.19
CA HIS A 66 10.21 0.47 -0.54
C HIS A 66 11.09 1.22 -1.54
N SER A 67 10.92 2.54 -1.63
CA SER A 67 11.70 3.37 -2.57
C SER A 67 13.16 3.54 -2.14
N ASN A 68 13.48 3.30 -0.86
CA ASN A 68 14.83 3.37 -0.34
C ASN A 68 15.00 2.43 0.87
N GLU A 69 16.04 1.60 0.87
CA GLU A 69 16.31 0.66 1.97
C GLU A 69 16.57 1.37 3.32
N LYS A 70 17.06 2.62 3.29
CA LYS A 70 17.30 3.42 4.51
C LYS A 70 16.06 4.17 4.99
N LYS A 71 15.07 4.43 4.12
CA LYS A 71 13.84 5.16 4.45
C LYS A 71 12.62 4.26 4.21
N ARG A 72 12.37 3.33 5.14
CA ARG A 72 11.21 2.41 5.13
C ARG A 72 9.83 3.11 5.16
N SER A 73 9.78 4.43 5.28
CA SER A 73 8.54 5.19 5.29
C SER A 73 8.04 5.60 3.89
N THR A 74 8.84 5.41 2.84
CA THR A 74 8.46 5.73 1.45
C THR A 74 8.27 4.48 0.62
N TYR A 75 7.21 4.48 -0.21
CA TYR A 75 6.87 3.39 -1.12
C TYR A 75 6.74 3.89 -2.56
N SER A 76 6.95 2.98 -3.51
CA SER A 76 6.66 3.15 -4.92
C SER A 76 5.78 2.01 -5.41
N LEU A 77 4.94 2.27 -6.41
CA LEU A 77 4.15 1.24 -7.08
C LEU A 77 5.09 0.27 -7.80
N SER A 78 4.82 -1.02 -7.66
CA SER A 78 5.51 -2.04 -8.42
C SER A 78 5.07 -2.05 -9.89
N LYS A 79 5.92 -2.59 -10.77
CA LYS A 79 5.55 -2.87 -12.17
C LYS A 79 4.46 -3.95 -12.32
N LYS A 80 4.06 -4.63 -11.24
CA LYS A 80 3.01 -5.66 -11.26
C LYS A 80 1.62 -5.09 -11.54
N LEU A 81 1.48 -3.75 -11.48
CA LEU A 81 0.26 -3.01 -11.79
C LEU A 81 0.19 -2.50 -13.25
N THR A 82 1.18 -2.81 -14.10
CA THR A 82 1.30 -2.37 -15.51
C THR A 82 1.26 -3.54 -16.48
#